data_AF-J5GNG1-F1
#
_entry.id   AF-J5GNG1-F1
#
_cell.length_a   1.000
_cell.length_b   1.000
_cell.length_c   1.000
_cell.angle_alpha   90.00
_cell.angle_beta   90.00
_cell.angle_gamma   90.00
#
_symmetry.space_group_name_H-M   'P 1'
#
loop_
_entity.id
_entity.type
_entity.pdbx_description
1 polymer ?
#
loop_
_entity_poly.entity_id
_entity_poly.type
_entity_poly.pdbx_seq_one_letter_code
_entity_poly.pdbx_strand_id
1 'polypeptide(L)'
;MRKVILAAAITTFSCIMTISAYAGNWVKNNTGWWYDNGNGTWPSSSWQWIDGNSDGIAECYYFDGSGYCMINTTTPDNYIVNNSGAWTVNGVVQTKNAGTEKSDSYYMEKYASVIDKWRNDEAGYALDPVYDFIDINGNGSKELIIGERDNGFIRGIYTLNNETPVEIVIDPGVSAWRFNVLKGGYISTSNSNASWDTNSLSILDSNDNRVWVSTANYTHIFDEPEVYEVNDVKVSREAYIDELNKYNIEKENIRLTRNFK
;
A
#
# COMPACT_ATOMS: atom_id res chain seq x y z
N MET A 1 25.77 -0.22 -20.37
CA MET A 1 25.51 0.31 -19.02
C MET A 1 24.44 -0.56 -18.38
N ARG A 2 24.81 -1.43 -17.43
CA ARG A 2 23.85 -2.27 -16.70
C ARG A 2 23.11 -1.37 -15.70
N LYS A 3 21.83 -1.07 -15.97
CA LYS A 3 20.94 -0.54 -14.94
C LYS A 3 20.64 -1.70 -13.99
N VAL A 4 21.38 -1.77 -12.89
CA VAL A 4 21.04 -2.66 -11.77
C VAL A 4 19.87 -1.98 -11.07
N ILE A 5 18.65 -2.42 -11.36
CA ILE A 5 17.47 -1.97 -10.63
C ILE A 5 17.55 -2.64 -9.26
N LEU A 6 17.99 -1.90 -8.25
CA LEU A 6 17.84 -2.31 -6.86
C LEU A 6 16.33 -2.35 -6.57
N ALA A 7 15.73 -3.53 -6.66
CA ALA A 7 14.52 -3.80 -5.91
C ALA A 7 14.93 -3.81 -4.43
N ALA A 8 14.88 -2.63 -3.80
CA ALA A 8 14.97 -2.54 -2.36
C ALA A 8 13.75 -3.32 -1.83
N ALA A 9 14.01 -4.50 -1.24
CA ALA A 9 13.01 -5.20 -0.47
C ALA A 9 12.53 -4.22 0.61
N ILE A 10 11.34 -3.65 0.42
CA ILE A 10 10.65 -2.85 1.43
C ILE A 10 10.31 -3.86 2.51
N THR A 11 11.27 -4.04 3.42
CA THR A 11 11.10 -4.89 4.58
C THR A 11 10.16 -4.10 5.46
N THR A 12 8.89 -4.50 5.46
CA THR A 12 7.84 -3.90 6.29
C THR A 12 8.34 -3.93 7.73
N PHE A 13 8.67 -2.75 8.24
CA PHE A 13 9.19 -2.56 9.58
C PHE A 13 8.07 -2.87 10.58
N SER A 14 7.93 -4.16 10.91
CA SER A 14 7.00 -4.66 11.92
C SER A 14 7.58 -4.45 13.32
N CYS A 15 7.71 -3.19 13.72
CA CYS A 15 7.86 -2.84 15.12
C CYS A 15 6.49 -2.45 15.66
N ILE A 16 6.17 -2.90 16.87
CA ILE A 16 4.99 -2.48 17.62
C ILE A 16 5.20 -1.00 17.95
N MET A 17 4.80 -0.12 17.03
CA MET A 17 4.88 1.32 17.23
C MET A 17 3.63 1.78 17.96
N THR A 18 3.83 2.59 18.99
CA THR A 18 2.73 3.22 19.72
C THR A 18 2.25 4.45 18.95
N ILE A 19 0.94 4.57 18.80
CA ILE A 19 0.31 5.84 18.43
C ILE A 19 0.21 6.63 19.74
N SER A 20 0.95 7.72 19.85
CA SER A 20 0.84 8.61 21.00
C SER A 20 -0.41 9.49 20.81
N ALA A 21 -1.58 8.96 21.17
CA ALA A 21 -2.86 9.68 21.12
C ALA A 21 -3.08 10.65 22.32
N TYR A 22 -2.01 11.00 23.03
CA TYR A 22 -2.07 11.98 24.11
C TYR A 22 -2.09 13.40 23.52
N ALA A 23 -2.61 14.37 24.29
CA ALA A 23 -2.52 15.80 23.97
C ALA A 23 -1.09 16.33 24.18
N GLY A 24 -0.10 15.60 23.65
CA GLY A 24 1.30 15.92 23.73
C GLY A 24 1.67 17.08 22.82
N ASN A 25 2.83 17.69 23.07
CA ASN A 25 3.27 18.88 22.34
C ASN A 25 4.73 18.74 21.91
N TRP A 26 5.00 19.22 20.69
CA TRP A 26 6.37 19.43 20.24
C TRP A 26 7.02 20.57 21.03
N VAL A 27 8.18 20.29 21.61
CA VAL A 27 8.96 21.26 22.39
C VAL A 27 10.36 21.40 21.78
N LYS A 28 10.87 22.62 21.71
CA LYS A 28 12.22 22.93 21.21
C LYS A 28 13.07 23.57 22.29
N ASN A 29 14.32 23.12 22.41
CA ASN A 29 15.35 23.78 23.20
C ASN A 29 16.67 23.92 22.40
N ASN A 30 17.77 24.25 23.09
CA ASN A 30 19.08 24.43 22.46
C ASN A 30 19.70 23.14 21.90
N THR A 31 19.27 21.97 22.40
CA THR A 31 19.76 20.66 21.95
C THR A 31 18.99 20.19 20.73
N GLY A 32 17.66 20.35 20.73
CA GLY A 32 16.83 19.90 19.62
C GLY A 32 15.33 19.94 19.92
N TRP A 33 14.57 19.28 19.05
CA TRP A 33 13.15 19.02 19.23
C TRP A 33 12.95 17.74 20.05
N TRP A 34 11.98 17.75 20.95
CA TRP A 34 11.51 16.57 21.70
C TRP A 34 9.98 16.64 21.83
N TYR A 35 9.37 15.54 22.24
CA TYR A 35 7.91 15.45 22.35
C TYR A 35 7.51 15.18 23.80
N ASP A 36 6.72 16.09 24.37
CA ASP A 36 6.12 15.91 25.70
C ASP A 36 4.80 15.17 25.53
N ASN A 37 4.67 13.97 26.11
CA ASN A 37 3.43 13.20 26.08
C ASN A 37 2.30 13.83 26.92
N GLY A 38 2.54 14.95 27.59
CA GLY A 38 1.56 15.67 28.41
C GLY A 38 1.35 15.08 29.81
N ASN A 39 2.09 14.03 30.15
CA ASN A 39 2.08 13.36 31.45
C ASN A 39 3.45 13.38 32.14
N GLY A 40 4.36 14.25 31.69
CA GLY A 40 5.73 14.36 32.21
C GLY A 40 6.67 13.27 31.70
N THR A 41 6.27 12.50 30.68
CA THR A 41 7.12 11.53 29.98
C THR A 41 7.37 11.96 28.55
N TRP A 42 8.44 11.42 27.95
CA TRP A 42 8.79 11.65 26.55
C TRP A 42 9.27 10.35 25.90
N PRO A 43 9.12 10.21 24.58
CA PRO A 43 9.68 9.08 23.85
C PRO A 43 11.21 9.11 23.88
N SER A 44 11.85 7.93 23.93
CA SER A 44 13.30 7.78 23.77
C SER A 44 13.63 6.43 23.14
N SER A 45 14.74 6.37 22.40
CA SER A 45 15.20 5.19 21.62
C SER A 45 14.08 4.47 20.86
N SER A 46 13.14 5.22 20.28
CA SER A 46 11.94 4.64 19.68
C SER A 46 11.33 5.51 18.59
N TRP A 47 10.64 4.83 17.69
CA TRP A 47 9.76 5.43 16.69
C TRP A 47 8.41 5.76 17.29
N GLN A 48 7.84 6.90 16.91
CA GLN A 48 6.51 7.34 17.31
C GLN A 48 5.73 7.86 16.12
N TRP A 49 4.47 7.43 16.01
CA TRP A 49 3.48 8.09 15.16
C TRP A 49 2.89 9.27 15.94
N ILE A 50 3.08 10.48 15.42
CA ILE A 50 2.63 11.72 16.06
C ILE A 50 1.81 12.53 15.06
N ASP A 51 0.53 12.74 15.39
CA ASP A 51 -0.35 13.71 14.74
C ASP A 51 -0.11 15.09 15.36
N GLY A 52 0.99 15.73 14.95
CA GLY A 52 1.48 16.96 15.57
C GLY A 52 0.69 18.21 15.21
N ASN A 53 -0.08 18.16 14.11
CA ASN A 53 -0.91 19.25 13.60
C ASN A 53 -2.42 19.01 13.84
N SER A 54 -2.80 17.86 14.40
CA SER A 54 -4.18 17.48 14.72
C SER A 54 -5.10 17.41 13.50
N ASP A 55 -4.58 16.97 12.35
CA ASP A 55 -5.37 16.75 11.14
C ASP A 55 -5.91 15.30 11.01
N GLY A 56 -5.56 14.44 11.97
CA GLY A 56 -5.93 13.03 12.00
C GLY A 56 -4.92 12.10 11.33
N ILE A 57 -3.85 12.64 10.76
CA ILE A 57 -2.77 11.93 10.08
C ILE A 57 -1.49 12.14 10.90
N ALA A 58 -0.88 11.04 11.34
CA ALA A 58 0.40 11.08 12.03
C ALA A 58 1.55 10.83 11.05
N GLU A 59 2.65 11.57 11.18
CA GLU A 59 3.94 11.15 10.63
C GLU A 59 4.74 10.33 11.65
N CYS A 60 5.74 9.59 11.16
CA CYS A 60 6.61 8.78 11.99
C CYS A 60 7.94 9.49 12.29
N TYR A 61 8.31 9.58 13.56
CA TYR A 61 9.53 10.26 14.04
C TYR A 61 10.35 9.33 14.93
N TYR A 62 11.68 9.39 14.83
CA TYR A 62 12.58 8.65 15.72
C TYR A 62 13.17 9.55 16.79
N PHE A 63 13.07 9.12 18.04
CA PHE A 63 13.68 9.79 19.19
C PHE A 63 14.92 9.05 19.64
N ASP A 64 16.03 9.76 19.79
CA ASP A 64 17.30 9.19 20.22
C ASP A 64 17.28 8.72 21.69
N GLY A 65 18.41 8.21 22.18
CA GLY A 65 18.53 7.73 23.56
C GLY A 65 18.32 8.78 24.65
N SER A 66 18.41 10.07 24.31
CA SER A 66 18.15 11.20 25.20
C SER A 66 16.73 11.75 25.05
N GLY A 67 15.96 11.26 24.07
CA GLY A 67 14.59 11.69 23.80
C GLY A 67 14.48 12.86 22.83
N TYR A 68 15.52 13.16 22.05
CA TYR A 68 15.47 14.19 21.01
C TYR A 68 15.12 13.57 19.66
N CYS A 69 14.23 14.23 18.92
CA CYS A 69 13.85 13.85 17.57
C CYS A 69 15.06 13.99 16.63
N MET A 70 15.35 12.91 15.90
CA MET A 70 16.39 12.92 14.87
C MET A 70 15.89 13.64 13.62
N ILE A 71 16.69 14.57 13.09
CA ILE A 71 16.32 15.43 11.97
C ILE A 71 17.42 15.41 10.91
N ASN A 72 17.03 15.33 9.64
CA ASN A 72 17.89 15.40 8.45
C ASN A 72 19.09 14.44 8.52
N THR A 73 18.81 13.18 8.83
CA THR A 73 19.86 12.20 9.14
C THR A 73 19.38 10.77 8.87
N THR A 74 20.28 9.83 9.09
CA THR A 74 19.99 8.41 9.15
C THR A 74 19.90 7.97 10.61
N THR A 75 18.84 7.27 10.98
CA THR A 75 18.63 6.73 12.32
C THR A 75 19.56 5.55 12.60
N PRO A 76 19.78 5.15 13.87
CA PRO A 76 20.69 4.04 14.21
C PRO A 76 20.33 2.69 13.58
N ASP A 77 19.04 2.50 13.24
CA ASP A 77 18.48 1.35 12.55
C ASP A 77 18.43 1.52 11.01
N ASN A 78 19.15 2.51 10.46
CA ASN A 78 19.37 2.79 9.04
C ASN A 78 18.16 3.30 8.22
N TYR A 79 17.17 3.90 8.88
CA TYR A 79 16.09 4.61 8.19
C TYR A 79 16.44 6.08 7.99
N ILE A 80 15.81 6.70 6.99
CA ILE A 80 16.08 8.09 6.61
C ILE A 80 14.96 8.99 7.14
N VAL A 81 15.33 10.03 7.88
CA VAL A 81 14.41 11.11 8.30
C VAL A 81 14.73 12.40 7.57
N ASN A 82 13.69 13.13 7.15
CA ASN A 82 13.83 14.37 6.39
C ASN A 82 14.22 15.57 7.27
N ASN A 83 14.23 16.77 6.69
CA ASN A 83 14.55 18.03 7.38
C ASN A 83 13.57 18.45 8.48
N SER A 84 12.40 17.84 8.55
CA SER A 84 11.43 17.98 9.64
C SER A 84 11.53 16.84 10.67
N GLY A 85 12.37 15.84 10.43
CA GLY A 85 12.51 14.64 11.26
C GLY A 85 11.55 13.50 10.95
N ALA A 86 10.67 13.68 9.95
CA ALA A 86 9.72 12.65 9.56
C ALA A 86 10.42 11.55 8.75
N TRP A 87 10.08 10.29 9.04
CA TRP A 87 10.54 9.13 8.30
C TRP A 87 10.15 9.21 6.83
N THR A 88 11.09 8.88 5.95
CA THR A 88 10.85 8.79 4.52
C THR A 88 11.27 7.46 3.95
N VAL A 89 10.50 6.99 2.97
CA VAL A 89 10.87 5.89 2.06
C VAL A 89 10.90 6.48 0.66
N ASN A 90 12.04 6.38 -0.03
CA ASN A 90 12.25 6.97 -1.35
C ASN A 90 11.86 8.47 -1.45
N GLY A 91 12.07 9.23 -0.36
CA GLY A 91 11.76 10.65 -0.28
C GLY A 91 10.29 10.99 0.04
N VAL A 92 9.42 9.98 0.18
CA VAL A 92 8.00 10.17 0.55
C VAL A 92 7.86 10.00 2.06
N VAL A 93 7.24 10.98 2.72
CA VAL A 93 6.94 10.93 4.16
C VAL A 93 5.96 9.80 4.45
N GLN A 94 6.28 8.98 5.45
CA GLN A 94 5.41 7.90 5.88
C GLN A 94 4.39 8.45 6.88
N THR A 95 3.12 8.17 6.63
CA THR A 95 1.98 8.58 7.44
C THR A 95 1.11 7.41 7.90
N LYS A 96 0.30 7.63 8.94
CA LYS A 96 -0.70 6.68 9.43
C LYS A 96 -1.93 7.45 9.93
N ASN A 97 -3.13 6.90 9.76
CA ASN A 97 -4.31 7.46 10.42
C ASN A 97 -4.15 7.35 11.96
N ALA A 98 -4.11 8.48 12.64
CA ALA A 98 -3.93 8.59 14.09
C ALA A 98 -5.19 9.04 14.84
N GLY A 99 -6.20 9.51 14.11
CA GLY A 99 -7.53 9.76 14.66
C GLY A 99 -8.29 8.47 15.00
N THR A 100 -9.49 8.63 15.57
CA THR A 100 -10.43 7.50 15.74
C THR A 100 -10.63 6.78 14.41
N GLU A 101 -10.59 5.44 14.44
CA GLU A 101 -10.84 4.62 13.25
C GLU A 101 -12.06 5.14 12.49
N LYS A 102 -11.87 5.43 11.20
CA LYS A 102 -12.97 5.86 10.34
C LYS A 102 -14.00 4.73 10.27
N SER A 103 -15.27 5.10 10.45
CA SER A 103 -16.37 4.14 10.42
C SER A 103 -16.61 3.61 9.01
N ASP A 104 -17.26 2.45 8.89
CA ASP A 104 -17.67 1.93 7.59
C ASP A 104 -18.57 2.90 6.82
N SER A 105 -19.35 3.74 7.52
CA SER A 105 -20.19 4.76 6.89
C SER A 105 -19.37 5.81 6.14
N TYR A 106 -18.19 6.18 6.67
CA TYR A 106 -17.27 7.08 5.98
C TYR A 106 -16.79 6.46 4.66
N TYR A 107 -16.34 5.20 4.70
CA TYR A 107 -15.87 4.50 3.50
C TYR A 107 -17.01 4.26 2.51
N MET A 108 -18.22 3.97 2.98
CA MET A 108 -19.40 3.86 2.14
C MET A 108 -19.69 5.14 1.36
N GLU A 109 -19.57 6.30 2.00
CA GLU A 109 -19.74 7.59 1.33
C GLU A 109 -18.65 7.82 0.27
N LYS A 110 -17.37 7.61 0.63
CA LYS A 110 -16.24 7.86 -0.27
C LYS A 110 -16.23 6.93 -1.48
N TYR A 111 -16.57 5.67 -1.29
CA TYR A 111 -16.57 4.66 -2.35
C TYR A 111 -17.93 4.47 -3.03
N ALA A 112 -18.94 5.28 -2.71
CA ALA A 112 -20.31 5.12 -3.20
C ALA A 112 -20.39 5.00 -4.73
N SER A 113 -19.65 5.83 -5.47
CA SER A 113 -19.64 5.80 -6.94
C SER A 113 -19.10 4.49 -7.51
N VAL A 114 -18.06 3.94 -6.90
CA VAL A 114 -17.46 2.66 -7.30
C VAL A 114 -18.39 1.51 -6.97
N ILE A 115 -18.99 1.52 -5.77
CA ILE A 115 -19.94 0.49 -5.33
C ILE A 115 -21.20 0.50 -6.19
N ASP A 116 -21.71 1.67 -6.55
CA ASP A 116 -22.85 1.83 -7.45
C ASP A 116 -22.56 1.29 -8.85
N LYS A 117 -21.38 1.61 -9.41
CA LYS A 117 -20.92 1.05 -10.69
C LYS A 117 -20.79 -0.47 -10.62
N TRP A 118 -20.14 -0.98 -9.59
CA TRP A 118 -19.98 -2.42 -9.35
C TRP A 118 -21.35 -3.11 -9.30
N ARG A 119 -22.31 -2.55 -8.56
CA ARG A 119 -23.68 -3.08 -8.45
C ARG A 119 -24.46 -3.08 -9.77
N ASN A 120 -24.42 -1.98 -10.52
CA ASN A 120 -25.36 -1.76 -11.63
C ASN A 120 -24.80 -2.24 -12.98
N ASP A 121 -23.49 -2.14 -13.20
CA ASP A 121 -22.88 -2.29 -14.52
C ASP A 121 -22.10 -3.60 -14.66
N GLU A 122 -21.53 -4.10 -13.57
CA GLU A 122 -20.51 -5.16 -13.61
C GLU A 122 -20.91 -6.42 -12.83
N ALA A 123 -21.71 -6.28 -11.77
CA ALA A 123 -22.19 -7.39 -10.93
C ALA A 123 -23.08 -8.39 -11.68
N GLY A 124 -23.72 -8.00 -12.78
CA GLY A 124 -24.52 -8.91 -13.62
C GLY A 124 -23.72 -10.07 -14.24
N TYR A 125 -22.39 -9.97 -14.26
CA TYR A 125 -21.48 -11.02 -14.74
C TYR A 125 -20.86 -11.84 -13.59
N ALA A 126 -21.22 -11.57 -12.34
CA ALA A 126 -20.72 -12.23 -11.14
C ALA A 126 -21.79 -13.13 -10.52
N LEU A 127 -21.38 -14.24 -9.92
CA LEU A 127 -22.32 -15.23 -9.35
C LEU A 127 -22.91 -14.78 -8.01
N ASP A 128 -22.07 -14.28 -7.11
CA ASP A 128 -22.46 -13.70 -5.81
C ASP A 128 -21.62 -12.44 -5.56
N PRO A 129 -21.99 -11.29 -6.15
CA PRO A 129 -21.19 -10.08 -6.14
C PRO A 129 -21.23 -9.39 -4.76
N VAL A 130 -20.05 -9.11 -4.24
CA VAL A 130 -19.83 -8.62 -2.88
C VAL A 130 -18.74 -7.57 -2.85
N TYR A 131 -18.61 -6.88 -1.72
CA TYR A 131 -17.51 -5.98 -1.45
C TYR A 131 -17.12 -6.01 0.03
N ASP A 132 -15.99 -5.41 0.38
CA ASP A 132 -15.62 -5.12 1.76
C ASP A 132 -14.65 -3.94 1.85
N PHE A 133 -14.50 -3.39 3.06
CA PHE A 133 -13.48 -2.39 3.37
C PHE A 133 -12.40 -3.04 4.21
N ILE A 134 -11.18 -3.10 3.70
CA ILE A 134 -10.07 -3.84 4.31
C ILE A 134 -8.84 -2.95 4.29
N ASP A 135 -8.19 -2.81 5.45
CA ASP A 135 -6.90 -2.12 5.57
C ASP A 135 -5.78 -3.11 5.19
N ILE A 136 -5.31 -3.04 3.95
CA ILE A 136 -4.36 -3.99 3.36
C ILE A 136 -2.93 -3.73 3.84
N ASN A 137 -2.56 -2.47 4.09
CA ASN A 137 -1.20 -2.05 4.47
C ASN A 137 -1.02 -1.77 5.97
N GLY A 138 -2.09 -1.79 6.76
CA GLY A 138 -2.09 -1.55 8.21
C GLY A 138 -1.96 -0.09 8.62
N ASN A 139 -2.23 0.86 7.72
CA ASN A 139 -2.10 2.29 7.98
C ASN A 139 -3.36 2.92 8.63
N GLY A 140 -4.41 2.12 8.87
CA GLY A 140 -5.70 2.55 9.43
C GLY A 140 -6.69 3.13 8.39
N SER A 141 -6.25 3.30 7.15
CA SER A 141 -7.09 3.58 5.97
C SER A 141 -7.58 2.25 5.41
N LYS A 142 -8.85 2.17 4.97
CA LYS A 142 -9.38 0.94 4.36
C LYS A 142 -9.49 1.09 2.84
N GLU A 143 -8.96 0.11 2.12
CA GLU A 143 -9.22 -0.09 0.70
C GLU A 143 -10.61 -0.69 0.49
N LEU A 144 -11.27 -0.31 -0.61
CA LEU A 144 -12.41 -1.05 -1.11
C LEU A 144 -11.92 -2.24 -1.92
N ILE A 145 -12.42 -3.42 -1.58
CA ILE A 145 -12.25 -4.63 -2.40
C ILE A 145 -13.62 -5.06 -2.92
N ILE A 146 -13.72 -5.25 -4.24
CA ILE A 146 -14.91 -5.77 -4.90
C ILE A 146 -14.63 -7.15 -5.50
N GLY A 147 -15.61 -8.04 -5.50
CA GLY A 147 -15.40 -9.40 -5.98
C GLY A 147 -16.61 -10.31 -5.82
N GLU A 148 -16.33 -11.61 -5.78
CA GLU A 148 -17.31 -12.68 -5.71
C GLU A 148 -17.08 -13.56 -4.49
N ARG A 149 -18.16 -13.86 -3.75
CA ARG A 149 -18.08 -14.59 -2.49
C ARG A 149 -17.67 -16.04 -2.66
N ASP A 150 -18.32 -16.74 -3.60
CA ASP A 150 -18.28 -18.20 -3.67
C ASP A 150 -16.94 -18.76 -4.17
N ASN A 151 -16.27 -18.02 -5.06
CA ASN A 151 -14.98 -18.40 -5.64
C ASN A 151 -13.82 -17.56 -5.07
N GLY A 152 -14.10 -16.58 -4.20
CA GLY A 152 -13.12 -15.66 -3.64
C GLY A 152 -12.43 -14.77 -4.70
N PHE A 153 -13.03 -14.63 -5.87
CA PHE A 153 -12.44 -13.89 -6.98
C PHE A 153 -12.54 -12.39 -6.73
N ILE A 154 -11.39 -11.71 -6.69
CA ILE A 154 -11.32 -10.26 -6.54
C ILE A 154 -11.32 -9.63 -7.95
N ARG A 155 -12.24 -8.70 -8.16
CA ARG A 155 -12.46 -7.98 -9.42
C ARG A 155 -11.86 -6.58 -9.45
N GLY A 156 -11.59 -6.01 -8.28
CA GLY A 156 -11.02 -4.69 -8.18
C GLY A 156 -10.60 -4.38 -6.76
N ILE A 157 -9.56 -3.56 -6.64
CA ILE A 157 -9.09 -2.99 -5.38
C ILE A 157 -8.94 -1.48 -5.63
N TYR A 158 -9.51 -0.68 -4.73
CA TYR A 158 -9.51 0.76 -4.82
C TYR A 158 -8.95 1.36 -3.53
N THR A 159 -8.09 2.37 -3.68
CA THR A 159 -7.57 3.20 -2.59
C THR A 159 -8.20 4.59 -2.62
N LEU A 160 -8.01 5.38 -1.56
CA LEU A 160 -8.36 6.80 -1.56
C LEU A 160 -7.12 7.66 -1.78
N ASN A 161 -7.01 8.29 -2.95
CA ASN A 161 -6.02 9.33 -3.19
C ASN A 161 -6.68 10.70 -2.98
N ASN A 162 -6.33 11.40 -1.90
CA ASN A 162 -6.98 12.65 -1.50
C ASN A 162 -8.52 12.54 -1.49
N GLU A 163 -9.02 11.50 -0.81
CA GLU A 163 -10.45 11.16 -0.73
C GLU A 163 -11.13 10.75 -2.05
N THR A 164 -10.38 10.63 -3.15
CA THR A 164 -10.90 10.17 -4.44
C THR A 164 -10.57 8.70 -4.64
N PRO A 165 -11.56 7.83 -4.92
CA PRO A 165 -11.30 6.43 -5.24
C PRO A 165 -10.44 6.27 -6.49
N VAL A 166 -9.38 5.47 -6.39
CA VAL A 166 -8.49 5.12 -7.50
C VAL A 166 -8.30 3.61 -7.54
N GLU A 167 -8.51 3.00 -8.70
CA GLU A 167 -8.33 1.55 -8.89
C GLU A 167 -6.85 1.16 -9.07
N ILE A 168 -6.47 0.01 -8.53
CA ILE A 168 -5.12 -0.55 -8.65
C ILE A 168 -4.99 -1.39 -9.94
N VAL A 169 -4.82 -0.75 -11.09
CA VAL A 169 -4.61 -1.44 -12.39
C VAL A 169 -3.36 -0.96 -13.11
N ILE A 170 -2.81 -1.78 -14.01
CA ILE A 170 -1.68 -1.37 -14.87
C ILE A 170 -2.20 -0.58 -16.07
N ASP A 171 -3.21 -1.12 -16.74
CA ASP A 171 -3.86 -0.52 -17.89
C ASP A 171 -5.37 -0.44 -17.63
N PRO A 172 -5.92 0.78 -17.43
CA PRO A 172 -7.34 0.96 -17.19
C PRO A 172 -8.21 0.65 -18.43
N GLY A 173 -7.61 0.48 -19.62
CA GLY A 173 -8.31 0.04 -20.82
C GLY A 173 -8.61 -1.46 -20.87
N VAL A 174 -8.11 -2.24 -19.91
CA VAL A 174 -8.27 -3.69 -19.85
C VAL A 174 -9.31 -4.06 -18.78
N SER A 175 -10.35 -4.80 -19.16
CA SER A 175 -11.52 -5.07 -18.31
C SER A 175 -11.46 -6.39 -17.51
N ALA A 176 -10.43 -7.22 -17.70
CA ALA A 176 -10.37 -8.58 -17.15
C ALA A 176 -9.13 -8.80 -16.27
N TRP A 177 -8.85 -7.86 -15.37
CA TRP A 177 -7.79 -8.02 -14.38
C TRP A 177 -8.19 -9.01 -13.29
N ARG A 178 -7.26 -9.87 -12.91
CA ARG A 178 -7.33 -10.73 -11.72
C ARG A 178 -6.44 -10.13 -10.65
N PHE A 179 -6.97 -10.03 -9.45
CA PHE A 179 -6.29 -9.42 -8.32
C PHE A 179 -6.05 -10.49 -7.24
N ASN A 180 -4.91 -10.41 -6.57
CA ASN A 180 -4.70 -11.12 -5.31
C ASN A 180 -4.07 -10.17 -4.31
N VAL A 181 -4.57 -10.20 -3.08
CA VAL A 181 -3.88 -9.62 -1.92
C VAL A 181 -3.01 -10.71 -1.30
N LEU A 182 -1.76 -10.36 -1.08
CA LEU A 182 -0.70 -11.23 -0.61
C LEU A 182 -0.18 -10.69 0.72
N LYS A 183 0.36 -11.57 1.57
CA LYS A 183 0.84 -11.19 2.90
C LYS A 183 1.78 -9.99 2.87
N GLY A 184 1.62 -9.11 3.85
CA GLY A 184 2.45 -7.92 4.01
C GLY A 184 2.06 -6.75 3.11
N GLY A 185 0.80 -6.73 2.65
CA GLY A 185 0.23 -5.64 1.85
C GLY A 185 0.61 -5.67 0.37
N TYR A 186 1.18 -6.77 -0.11
CA TYR A 186 1.52 -6.95 -1.52
C TYR A 186 0.26 -7.26 -2.34
N ILE A 187 0.24 -6.77 -3.56
CA ILE A 187 -0.86 -6.94 -4.50
C ILE A 187 -0.27 -7.43 -5.81
N SER A 188 -0.74 -8.60 -6.28
CA SER A 188 -0.48 -9.04 -7.64
C SER A 188 -1.69 -8.73 -8.51
N THR A 189 -1.45 -8.22 -9.72
CA THR A 189 -2.45 -8.19 -10.78
C THR A 189 -2.01 -9.04 -11.96
N SER A 190 -2.96 -9.69 -12.62
CA SER A 190 -2.70 -10.41 -13.86
C SER A 190 -3.83 -10.25 -14.86
N ASN A 191 -3.49 -10.16 -16.12
CA ASN A 191 -4.42 -10.24 -17.24
C ASN A 191 -3.82 -11.16 -18.30
N SER A 192 -4.68 -11.92 -18.98
CA SER A 192 -4.29 -12.84 -20.03
C SER A 192 -5.33 -12.77 -21.13
N ASN A 193 -4.89 -12.70 -22.38
CA ASN A 193 -5.76 -12.79 -23.54
C ASN A 193 -5.11 -13.64 -24.65
N ALA A 194 -5.64 -13.58 -25.86
CA ALA A 194 -5.16 -14.40 -26.97
C ALA A 194 -3.73 -14.06 -27.44
N SER A 195 -3.21 -12.89 -27.09
CA SER A 195 -1.96 -12.35 -27.65
C SER A 195 -0.92 -11.96 -26.60
N TRP A 196 -1.35 -11.71 -25.35
CA TRP A 196 -0.45 -11.33 -24.28
C TRP A 196 -0.89 -11.86 -22.91
N ASP A 197 0.10 -11.99 -22.03
CA ASP A 197 -0.06 -12.12 -20.58
C ASP A 197 0.67 -10.96 -19.92
N THR A 198 0.00 -10.30 -18.99
CA THR A 198 0.53 -9.16 -18.24
C THR A 198 0.39 -9.43 -16.76
N ASN A 199 1.48 -9.36 -16.02
CA ASN A 199 1.52 -9.56 -14.58
C ASN A 199 2.21 -8.37 -13.90
N SER A 200 1.70 -7.93 -12.75
CA SER A 200 2.48 -7.04 -11.89
C SER A 200 2.44 -7.43 -10.42
N LEU A 201 3.48 -6.99 -9.73
CA LEU A 201 3.61 -7.02 -8.29
C LEU A 201 3.80 -5.58 -7.81
N SER A 202 2.99 -5.19 -6.84
CA SER A 202 3.06 -3.89 -6.19
C SER A 202 2.79 -4.03 -4.70
N ILE A 203 3.07 -2.98 -3.94
CA ILE A 203 2.72 -2.84 -2.52
C ILE A 203 2.08 -1.46 -2.34
N LEU A 204 1.19 -1.32 -1.37
CA LEU A 204 0.73 0.00 -0.95
C LEU A 204 1.72 0.58 0.06
N ASP A 205 2.18 1.82 -0.16
CA ASP A 205 2.87 2.56 0.89
C ASP A 205 1.87 3.00 1.96
N SER A 206 2.38 3.63 3.02
CA SER A 206 1.56 4.07 4.14
C SER A 206 0.59 5.21 3.80
N ASN A 207 0.67 5.79 2.60
CA ASN A 207 -0.20 6.85 2.10
C ASN A 207 -1.22 6.31 1.07
N ASP A 208 -1.41 4.98 1.03
CA ASP A 208 -2.23 4.27 0.05
C ASP A 208 -1.80 4.49 -1.41
N ASN A 209 -0.56 4.95 -1.63
CA ASN A 209 0.00 5.03 -2.97
C ASN A 209 0.53 3.67 -3.37
N ARG A 210 0.23 3.29 -4.61
CA ARG A 210 0.80 2.10 -5.22
C ARG A 210 2.28 2.30 -5.50
N VAL A 211 3.11 1.46 -4.89
CA VAL A 211 4.54 1.35 -5.18
C VAL A 211 4.79 0.11 -6.03
N TRP A 212 5.39 0.32 -7.20
CA TRP A 212 5.73 -0.75 -8.13
C TRP A 212 6.92 -1.57 -7.64
N VAL A 213 6.76 -2.89 -7.63
CA VAL A 213 7.85 -3.84 -7.34
C VAL A 213 8.36 -4.43 -8.65
N SER A 214 7.45 -4.92 -9.49
CA SER A 214 7.81 -5.49 -10.80
C SER A 214 6.63 -5.57 -11.77
N THR A 215 6.92 -5.53 -13.06
CA THR A 215 6.03 -5.94 -14.14
C THR A 215 6.67 -7.06 -14.96
N ALA A 216 5.84 -7.98 -15.44
CA ALA A 216 6.27 -9.10 -16.26
C ALA A 216 5.23 -9.33 -17.38
N ASN A 217 5.64 -9.12 -18.62
CA ASN A 217 4.82 -9.24 -19.82
C ASN A 217 5.31 -10.37 -20.71
N TYR A 218 4.39 -11.11 -21.30
CA TYR A 218 4.67 -12.16 -22.26
C TYR A 218 3.76 -11.97 -23.48
N THR A 219 4.34 -11.75 -24.65
CA THR A 219 3.62 -11.61 -25.92
C THR A 219 3.76 -12.89 -26.74
N HIS A 220 2.63 -13.43 -27.21
CA HIS A 220 2.53 -14.72 -27.91
C HIS A 220 1.56 -14.67 -29.10
N ILE A 221 1.88 -13.80 -30.06
CA ILE A 221 1.08 -13.62 -31.27
C ILE A 221 1.37 -14.77 -32.24
N PHE A 222 0.33 -15.30 -32.89
CA PHE A 222 0.47 -16.35 -33.91
C PHE A 222 1.44 -15.90 -35.02
N ASP A 223 2.36 -16.79 -35.42
CA ASP A 223 3.43 -16.56 -36.39
C ASP A 223 4.48 -15.49 -36.03
N GLU A 224 4.47 -14.96 -34.80
CA GLU A 224 5.49 -14.03 -34.30
C GLU A 224 6.37 -14.69 -33.23
N PRO A 225 7.64 -14.26 -33.08
CA PRO A 225 8.48 -14.75 -32.00
C PRO A 225 7.94 -14.31 -30.64
N GLU A 226 7.91 -15.23 -29.69
CA GLU A 226 7.59 -14.92 -28.30
C GLU A 226 8.49 -13.82 -27.74
N VAL A 227 7.89 -12.88 -27.00
CA VAL A 227 8.61 -11.79 -26.34
C VAL A 227 8.32 -11.82 -24.85
N TYR A 228 9.38 -11.87 -24.05
CA TYR A 228 9.33 -11.81 -22.59
C TYR A 228 9.95 -10.50 -22.12
N GLU A 229 9.23 -9.76 -21.29
CA GLU A 229 9.68 -8.48 -20.76
C GLU A 229 9.49 -8.43 -19.25
N VAL A 230 10.47 -7.86 -18.57
CA VAL A 230 10.40 -7.56 -17.13
C VAL A 230 10.76 -6.09 -16.95
N ASN A 231 9.87 -5.31 -16.32
CA ASN A 231 10.05 -3.88 -16.12
C ASN A 231 10.40 -3.13 -17.43
N ASP A 232 9.64 -3.42 -18.49
CA ASP A 232 9.80 -2.86 -19.85
C ASP A 232 11.15 -3.18 -20.51
N VAL A 233 11.84 -4.22 -20.04
CA VAL A 233 13.10 -4.70 -20.62
C VAL A 233 12.92 -6.13 -21.12
N LYS A 234 13.24 -6.37 -22.39
CA LYS A 234 13.26 -7.72 -22.97
C LYS A 234 14.27 -8.62 -22.27
N VAL A 235 13.85 -9.81 -21.86
CA VAL A 235 14.63 -10.81 -21.12
C VAL A 235 14.52 -12.21 -21.75
N SER A 236 15.26 -13.19 -21.21
CA SER A 236 15.06 -14.60 -21.56
C SER A 236 13.82 -15.18 -20.86
N ARG A 237 13.33 -16.31 -21.36
CA ARG A 237 12.22 -17.05 -20.75
C ARG A 237 12.54 -17.48 -19.31
N GLU A 238 13.77 -17.92 -19.04
CA GLU A 238 14.19 -18.30 -17.69
C GLU A 238 14.12 -17.12 -16.72
N ALA A 239 14.66 -15.96 -17.12
CA ALA A 239 14.63 -14.75 -16.31
C ALA A 239 13.19 -14.25 -16.05
N TYR A 240 12.30 -14.40 -17.03
CA TYR A 240 10.87 -14.12 -16.87
C TYR A 240 10.21 -15.05 -15.83
N ILE A 241 10.49 -16.36 -15.89
CA ILE A 241 9.96 -17.32 -14.92
C ILE A 241 10.49 -17.05 -13.51
N ASP A 242 11.78 -16.74 -13.39
CA ASP A 242 12.40 -16.37 -12.12
C ASP A 242 11.75 -15.11 -11.54
N GLU A 243 11.36 -14.15 -12.39
CA GLU A 243 10.62 -12.98 -11.96
C GLU A 243 9.23 -13.34 -11.43
N LEU A 244 8.48 -14.19 -12.14
CA LEU A 244 7.15 -14.64 -11.72
C LEU A 244 7.17 -15.38 -10.37
N ASN A 245 8.28 -16.03 -10.01
CA ASN A 245 8.39 -16.67 -8.69
C ASN A 245 8.24 -15.66 -7.53
N LYS A 246 8.56 -14.37 -7.73
CA LYS A 246 8.33 -13.32 -6.72
C LYS A 246 6.85 -13.05 -6.45
N TYR A 247 5.96 -13.47 -7.36
CA TYR A 247 4.52 -13.25 -7.28
C TYR A 247 3.84 -14.35 -6.46
N ASN A 248 4.54 -15.46 -6.18
CA ASN A 248 4.08 -16.55 -5.33
C ASN A 248 4.23 -16.25 -3.83
N ILE A 249 4.00 -15.00 -3.42
CA ILE A 249 3.84 -14.68 -2.01
C ILE A 249 2.55 -15.36 -1.53
N GLU A 250 2.54 -15.86 -0.29
CA GLU A 250 1.36 -16.48 0.30
C GLU A 250 0.17 -15.50 0.25
N LYS A 251 -0.95 -15.97 -0.28
CA LYS A 251 -2.17 -15.16 -0.36
C LYS A 251 -2.68 -14.84 1.04
N GLU A 252 -3.13 -13.60 1.22
CA GLU A 252 -3.90 -13.20 2.38
C GLU A 252 -5.28 -13.88 2.29
N ASN A 253 -5.78 -14.45 3.39
CA ASN A 253 -7.09 -15.09 3.41
C ASN A 253 -8.20 -14.04 3.56
N ILE A 254 -8.45 -13.29 2.48
CA ILE A 254 -9.50 -12.29 2.42
C ILE A 254 -10.84 -12.96 2.13
N ARG A 255 -11.84 -12.65 2.96
CA ARG A 255 -13.24 -13.04 2.74
C ARG A 255 -14.09 -11.79 2.69
N LEU A 256 -14.66 -11.53 1.52
CA LEU A 256 -15.58 -10.42 1.31
C LEU A 256 -16.93 -10.78 1.90
N THR A 257 -17.44 -9.96 2.84
CA THR A 257 -18.63 -10.32 3.59
C THR A 257 -19.86 -9.49 3.23
N ARG A 258 -19.71 -8.26 2.71
CA ARG A 258 -20.81 -7.32 2.55
C ARG A 258 -21.57 -7.55 1.24
N ASN A 259 -22.89 -7.46 1.34
CA ASN A 259 -23.80 -7.46 0.21
C ASN A 259 -24.19 -6.02 -0.15
N PHE A 260 -24.63 -5.82 -1.39
CA PHE A 260 -25.40 -4.63 -1.73
C PHE A 260 -26.72 -4.67 -0.97
N LYS A 261 -27.07 -3.56 -0.32
CA LYS A 261 -28.40 -3.38 0.26
C LYS A 261 -29.40 -2.98 -0.83
#